data_AF-A0A8X8WDS0-F1
#
_entry.id   AF-A0A8X8WDS0-F1
#
_cell.length_a   1.000
_cell.length_b   1.000
_cell.length_c   1.000
_cell.angle_alpha   90.00
_cell.angle_beta   90.00
_cell.angle_gamma   90.00
#
_symmetry.space_group_name_H-M   'P 1'
#
loop_
_entity.id
_entity.type
_entity.pdbx_description
1 polymer ?
#
loop_
_entity_poly.entity_id
_entity_poly.type
_entity_poly.pdbx_seq_one_letter_code
_entity_poly.pdbx_strand_id
1 'polypeptide(L)'
;MSVAKVVLKKGKTQLFKDGSPMVYSGAVDRIVGRPPPTTGDIVLVTDETEKPIGWGLYNSVSMFCVRLMQLEDEAAKDPSCVLNVDRLLESRISSAVELRRQLRLPSAQTNAYCLVNSEGDRLSGLIVDIFGDEAVVVSSAAWVEKYNQQIRDCISKTNHVNHITWRPSIDILKEEGLDVCCYTAGFALNAARGGALSVTGVDSSSPALEIARENVVLNNLDPRVISFQKEDATHFMKTAIANGDSWDIVILDPPKLAPSRKALQNALGAASMAGRKIKVVCQAGAGCAHPIDPSYPEGEYLLNVLLNDNSEPYFFSSRN
;
A
#
# COMPACT_ATOMS: atom_id res chain seq x y z
N MET A 1 35.19 -0.55 -2.01
CA MET A 1 34.79 0.85 -2.34
C MET A 1 34.01 1.39 -1.16
N SER A 2 34.20 2.66 -0.79
CA SER A 2 33.42 3.30 0.28
C SER A 2 31.96 3.44 -0.16
N VAL A 3 31.01 3.14 0.73
CA VAL A 3 29.58 3.34 0.49
C VAL A 3 29.30 4.82 0.21
N ALA A 4 28.45 5.10 -0.79
CA ALA A 4 28.07 6.46 -1.12
C ALA A 4 27.23 7.08 0.01
N LYS A 5 27.32 8.40 0.16
CA LYS A 5 26.60 9.16 1.20
C LYS A 5 25.60 10.11 0.57
N VAL A 6 24.41 10.17 1.16
CA VAL A 6 23.40 11.20 0.93
C VAL A 6 23.47 12.16 2.10
N VAL A 7 23.99 13.37 1.83
CA VAL A 7 24.18 14.41 2.85
C VAL A 7 22.93 15.28 2.90
N LEU A 8 22.33 15.40 4.08
CA LEU A 8 21.14 16.20 4.28
C LEU A 8 21.45 17.70 4.43
N LYS A 9 20.47 18.53 4.05
CA LYS A 9 20.51 19.98 4.31
C LYS A 9 20.50 20.26 5.80
N LYS A 10 21.23 21.29 6.20
CA LYS A 10 21.22 21.81 7.57
C LYS A 10 19.79 22.05 8.06
N GLY A 11 19.47 21.54 9.24
CA GLY A 11 18.13 21.68 9.86
C GLY A 11 17.07 20.71 9.33
N LYS A 12 17.38 19.82 8.38
CA LYS A 12 16.46 18.75 7.91
C LYS A 12 16.70 17.39 8.56
N THR A 13 17.76 17.27 9.35
CA THR A 13 18.19 16.02 10.00
C THR A 13 17.23 15.49 11.05
N GLN A 14 16.63 16.37 11.87
CA GLN A 14 15.89 15.95 13.06
C GLN A 14 14.70 15.03 12.74
N LEU A 15 13.96 15.34 11.67
CA LEU A 15 12.81 14.56 11.20
C LEU A 15 13.16 13.07 11.01
N PHE A 16 14.34 12.78 10.47
CA PHE A 16 14.76 11.40 10.19
C PHE A 16 15.36 10.71 11.42
N LYS A 17 15.99 11.48 12.32
CA LYS A 17 16.40 10.96 13.64
C LYS A 17 15.20 10.60 14.51
N ASP A 18 14.07 11.27 14.31
CA ASP A 18 12.81 11.01 15.01
C ASP A 18 12.03 9.83 14.41
N GLY A 19 12.55 9.17 13.37
CA GLY A 19 12.02 7.91 12.85
C GLY A 19 11.51 7.96 11.41
N SER A 20 11.31 9.15 10.83
CA SER A 20 10.71 9.26 9.49
C SER A 20 11.48 8.41 8.46
N PRO A 21 10.82 7.43 7.80
CA PRO A 21 11.52 6.41 7.03
C PRO A 21 11.89 6.86 5.60
N MET A 22 11.46 8.05 5.16
CA MET A 22 11.51 8.45 3.75
C MET A 22 12.20 9.79 3.57
N VAL A 23 13.46 9.77 3.12
CA VAL A 23 14.22 10.98 2.78
C VAL A 23 13.75 11.48 1.42
N TYR A 24 13.05 12.61 1.42
CA TYR A 24 12.63 13.28 0.18
C TYR A 24 13.78 14.08 -0.44
N SER A 25 13.81 14.18 -1.77
CA SER A 25 14.87 14.83 -2.55
C SER A 25 15.12 16.29 -2.13
N GLY A 26 14.06 17.00 -1.73
CA GLY A 26 14.15 18.36 -1.19
C GLY A 26 14.96 18.49 0.11
N ALA A 27 15.17 17.40 0.85
CA ALA A 27 15.99 17.37 2.07
C ALA A 27 17.49 17.12 1.79
N VAL A 28 17.86 16.72 0.57
CA VAL A 28 19.25 16.38 0.21
C VAL A 28 20.01 17.63 -0.21
N ASP A 29 21.20 17.83 0.37
CA ASP A 29 22.16 18.87 -0.01
C ASP A 29 23.05 18.39 -1.16
N ARG A 30 23.69 17.23 -0.97
CA ARG A 30 24.61 16.65 -1.95
C ARG A 30 24.72 15.14 -1.80
N ILE A 31 25.21 14.49 -2.85
CA ILE A 31 25.54 13.07 -2.86
C ILE A 31 27.06 12.93 -3.00
N VAL A 32 27.68 12.15 -2.13
CA VAL A 32 29.12 11.91 -2.09
C VAL A 32 29.41 10.45 -2.43
N GLY A 33 30.12 10.21 -3.52
CA GLY A 33 30.48 8.87 -3.99
C GLY A 33 30.87 8.90 -5.46
N ARG A 34 31.87 8.10 -5.85
CA ARG A 34 32.28 7.96 -7.26
C ARG A 34 32.47 6.47 -7.59
N PRO A 35 31.68 5.90 -8.52
CA PRO A 35 30.56 6.53 -9.23
C PRO A 35 29.40 6.93 -8.28
N PRO A 36 28.49 7.83 -8.70
CA PRO A 36 27.27 8.11 -7.96
C PRO A 36 26.44 6.84 -7.75
N PRO A 37 25.68 6.74 -6.65
CA PRO A 37 24.79 5.60 -6.42
C PRO A 37 23.68 5.55 -7.47
N THR A 38 23.21 4.36 -7.76
CA THR A 38 22.09 4.07 -8.67
C THR A 38 20.89 3.51 -7.90
N THR A 39 19.72 3.45 -8.53
CA THR A 39 18.49 2.99 -7.86
C THR A 39 18.65 1.59 -7.25
N GLY A 40 18.22 1.49 -6.00
CA GLY A 40 18.35 0.33 -5.12
C GLY A 40 19.74 0.11 -4.52
N ASP A 41 20.71 1.01 -4.72
CA ASP A 41 22.01 0.91 -4.06
C ASP A 41 21.91 1.30 -2.58
N ILE A 42 22.76 0.67 -1.77
CA ILE A 42 22.91 1.00 -0.36
C ILE A 42 23.66 2.33 -0.25
N VAL A 43 23.11 3.25 0.55
CA VAL A 43 23.73 4.54 0.86
C VAL A 43 23.70 4.83 2.36
N LEU A 44 24.69 5.58 2.84
CA LEU A 44 24.66 6.18 4.16
C LEU A 44 23.90 7.51 4.08
N VAL A 45 23.03 7.77 5.05
CA VAL A 45 22.39 9.08 5.21
C VAL A 45 23.11 9.81 6.34
N THR A 46 23.60 11.02 6.06
CA THR A 46 24.38 11.81 7.02
C THR A 46 23.83 13.21 7.19
N ASP A 47 24.12 13.84 8.33
CA ASP A 47 23.89 15.28 8.50
C ASP A 47 24.91 16.11 7.70
N GLU A 48 24.79 17.45 7.76
CA GLU A 48 25.62 18.36 6.99
C GLU A 48 27.12 18.27 7.33
N THR A 49 27.45 17.74 8.52
CA THR A 49 28.82 17.51 9.01
C THR A 49 29.34 16.10 8.66
N GLU A 50 28.58 15.35 7.86
CA GLU A 50 28.84 13.95 7.48
C GLU A 50 28.77 12.95 8.63
N LYS A 51 28.11 13.31 9.75
CA LYS A 51 27.84 12.36 10.83
C LYS A 51 26.70 11.42 10.41
N PRO A 52 26.83 10.09 10.58
CA PRO A 52 25.77 9.13 10.26
C PRO A 52 24.46 9.40 11.01
N ILE A 53 23.36 9.26 10.28
CA ILE A 53 22.00 9.21 10.79
C ILE A 53 21.47 7.77 10.69
N GLY A 54 21.85 7.08 9.63
CA GLY A 54 21.47 5.70 9.34
C GLY A 54 21.90 5.32 7.92
N TRP A 55 21.39 4.19 7.45
CA TRP A 55 21.58 3.76 6.07
C TRP A 55 20.25 3.40 5.42
N GLY A 56 20.21 3.44 4.09
CA GLY A 56 19.00 3.21 3.32
C GLY A 56 19.26 2.79 1.89
N LEU A 57 18.18 2.59 1.14
CA LEU A 57 18.21 2.25 -0.28
C LEU A 57 17.89 3.49 -1.10
N TYR A 58 18.81 3.84 -2.00
CA TYR A 58 18.74 5.04 -2.83
C TYR A 58 17.80 4.85 -4.02
N ASN A 59 17.14 5.90 -4.45
CA ASN A 59 16.44 5.98 -5.73
C ASN A 59 16.82 7.31 -6.42
N SER A 60 17.31 7.23 -7.66
CA SER A 60 17.80 8.40 -8.39
C SER A 60 16.72 9.28 -9.01
N VAL A 61 15.48 8.79 -9.08
CA VAL A 61 14.37 9.47 -9.77
C VAL A 61 13.17 9.75 -8.88
N SER A 62 12.95 8.95 -7.84
CA SER A 62 11.83 9.13 -6.91
C SER A 62 11.95 10.42 -6.11
N MET A 63 10.81 11.04 -5.78
CA MET A 63 10.76 12.10 -4.77
C MET A 63 11.33 11.59 -3.44
N PHE A 64 11.11 10.32 -3.09
CA PHE A 64 11.67 9.68 -1.91
C PHE A 64 13.01 9.03 -2.25
N CYS A 65 14.01 9.88 -2.43
CA CYS A 65 15.34 9.51 -2.92
C CYS A 65 16.13 8.55 -2.00
N VAL A 66 15.78 8.42 -0.72
CA VAL A 66 16.28 7.33 0.13
C VAL A 66 15.15 6.80 1.01
N ARG A 67 14.95 5.48 1.01
CA ARG A 67 14.14 4.78 2.02
C ARG A 67 15.08 4.28 3.10
N LEU A 68 14.95 4.81 4.32
CA LEU A 68 15.79 4.48 5.46
C LEU A 68 15.51 3.06 5.92
N MET A 69 16.59 2.29 6.01
CA MET A 69 16.58 0.87 6.33
C MET A 69 17.10 0.60 7.74
N GLN A 70 17.93 1.44 8.32
CA GLN A 70 18.29 1.30 9.74
C GLN A 70 18.82 2.63 10.22
N LEU A 71 18.37 3.07 11.40
CA LEU A 71 18.94 4.24 12.06
C LEU A 71 20.23 3.87 12.79
N GLU A 72 21.06 4.86 13.09
CA GLU A 72 22.35 4.66 13.76
C GLU A 72 22.20 3.98 15.14
N ASP A 73 21.17 4.33 15.91
CA ASP A 73 20.92 3.72 17.22
C ASP A 73 20.44 2.27 17.12
N GLU A 74 19.79 1.91 16.01
CA GLU A 74 19.38 0.54 15.69
C GLU A 74 20.54 -0.28 15.18
N ALA A 75 21.42 0.32 14.38
CA ALA A 75 22.69 -0.26 13.97
C ALA A 75 23.56 -0.60 15.19
N ALA A 76 23.53 0.22 16.24
CA ALA A 76 24.22 -0.08 17.49
C ALA A 76 23.61 -1.28 18.25
N LYS A 77 22.29 -1.51 18.14
CA LYS A 77 21.58 -2.62 18.80
C LYS A 77 21.71 -3.93 18.02
N ASP A 78 21.65 -3.87 16.70
CA ASP A 78 21.84 -5.00 15.79
C ASP A 78 22.86 -4.66 14.69
N PRO A 79 24.17 -4.82 14.99
CA PRO A 79 25.23 -4.56 14.04
C PRO A 79 25.22 -5.52 12.84
N SER A 80 24.54 -6.67 12.93
CA SER A 80 24.52 -7.66 11.86
C SER A 80 23.73 -7.22 10.63
N CYS A 81 22.79 -6.28 10.83
CA CYS A 81 22.00 -5.68 9.77
C CYS A 81 22.68 -4.49 9.08
N VAL A 82 23.79 -3.96 9.62
CA VAL A 82 24.44 -2.76 9.09
C VAL A 82 24.90 -2.98 7.65
N LEU A 83 24.30 -2.21 6.73
CA LEU A 83 24.58 -2.27 5.30
C LEU A 83 24.40 -3.68 4.71
N ASN A 84 23.54 -4.50 5.31
CA ASN A 84 23.27 -5.87 4.91
C ASN A 84 21.76 -6.07 4.72
N VAL A 85 21.33 -5.99 3.47
CA VAL A 85 19.90 -6.09 3.10
C VAL A 85 19.34 -7.46 3.44
N ASP A 86 20.09 -8.55 3.23
CA ASP A 86 19.62 -9.91 3.49
C ASP A 86 19.31 -10.11 4.97
N ARG A 87 20.25 -9.72 5.85
CA ARG A 87 20.06 -9.80 7.31
C ARG A 87 18.95 -8.89 7.80
N LEU A 88 18.84 -7.69 7.23
CA LEU A 88 17.76 -6.76 7.57
C LEU A 88 16.40 -7.35 7.19
N LEU A 89 16.26 -7.92 5.99
CA LEU A 89 15.02 -8.54 5.53
C LEU A 89 14.63 -9.72 6.42
N GLU A 90 15.58 -10.60 6.73
CA GLU A 90 15.35 -11.72 7.65
C GLU A 90 14.85 -11.23 9.02
N SER A 91 15.51 -10.23 9.59
CA SER A 91 15.17 -9.68 10.91
C SER A 91 13.79 -8.99 10.91
N ARG A 92 13.50 -8.15 9.91
CA ARG A 92 12.24 -7.40 9.82
C ARG A 92 11.04 -8.26 9.48
N ILE A 93 11.18 -9.18 8.52
CA ILE A 93 10.09 -10.11 8.18
C ILE A 93 9.81 -11.04 9.36
N SER A 94 10.85 -11.52 10.06
CA SER A 94 10.65 -12.32 11.28
C SER A 94 9.93 -11.55 12.38
N SER A 95 10.25 -10.26 12.55
CA SER A 95 9.58 -9.37 13.50
C SER A 95 8.11 -9.15 13.12
N ALA A 96 7.82 -8.99 11.83
CA ALA A 96 6.47 -8.85 11.32
C ALA A 96 5.64 -10.13 11.52
N VAL A 97 6.22 -11.32 11.27
CA VAL A 97 5.62 -12.63 11.56
C VAL A 97 5.28 -12.73 13.06
N GLU A 98 6.23 -12.39 13.92
CA GLU A 98 6.04 -12.46 15.37
C GLU A 98 4.93 -11.53 15.85
N LEU A 99 4.86 -10.30 15.32
CA LEU A 99 3.77 -9.37 15.61
C LEU A 99 2.41 -9.97 15.23
N ARG A 100 2.27 -10.56 14.04
CA ARG A 100 0.99 -11.18 13.61
C ARG A 100 0.65 -12.41 14.46
N ARG A 101 1.66 -13.19 14.87
CA ARG A 101 1.47 -14.29 15.82
C ARG A 101 0.93 -13.80 17.16
N GLN A 102 1.45 -12.69 17.69
CA GLN A 102 0.95 -12.08 18.93
C GLN A 102 -0.49 -11.57 18.80
N LEU A 103 -0.87 -11.13 17.60
CA LEU A 103 -2.26 -10.80 17.24
C LEU A 103 -3.15 -12.05 16.99
N ARG A 104 -2.60 -13.26 17.18
CA ARG A 104 -3.26 -14.55 16.95
C ARG A 104 -3.66 -14.76 15.49
N LEU A 105 -2.83 -14.31 14.56
CA LEU A 105 -3.00 -14.53 13.11
C LEU A 105 -1.98 -15.56 12.60
N PRO A 106 -2.42 -16.54 11.76
CA PRO A 106 -3.81 -16.83 11.46
C PRO A 106 -4.57 -17.36 12.69
N SER A 107 -5.89 -17.21 12.69
CA SER A 107 -6.78 -17.67 13.76
C SER A 107 -7.74 -18.74 13.26
N ALA A 108 -8.53 -19.33 14.16
CA ALA A 108 -9.63 -20.21 13.76
C ALA A 108 -10.70 -19.51 12.88
N GLN A 109 -10.75 -18.17 12.89
CA GLN A 109 -11.73 -17.38 12.15
C GLN A 109 -11.19 -16.82 10.83
N THR A 110 -9.87 -16.72 10.66
CA THR A 110 -9.27 -16.23 9.42
C THR A 110 -7.87 -16.78 9.20
N ASN A 111 -7.60 -17.17 7.96
CA ASN A 111 -6.27 -17.47 7.42
C ASN A 111 -5.82 -16.40 6.41
N ALA A 112 -6.54 -15.28 6.34
CA ALA A 112 -6.20 -14.14 5.49
C ALA A 112 -5.81 -12.93 6.35
N TYR A 113 -4.63 -12.36 6.11
CA TYR A 113 -4.09 -11.22 6.86
C TYR A 113 -2.89 -10.55 6.17
N CYS A 114 -2.64 -9.28 6.47
CA CYS A 114 -1.42 -8.58 6.04
C CYS A 114 -0.25 -8.97 6.94
N LEU A 115 0.77 -9.64 6.37
CA LEU A 115 1.98 -10.06 7.06
C LEU A 115 3.01 -8.93 7.16
N VAL A 116 3.22 -8.17 6.09
CA VAL A 116 4.12 -7.00 6.05
C VAL A 116 3.34 -5.83 5.48
N ASN A 117 3.34 -4.70 6.18
CA ASN A 117 2.64 -3.47 5.81
C ASN A 117 3.60 -2.29 5.66
N SER A 118 4.47 -2.34 4.64
CA SER A 118 5.29 -1.20 4.19
C SER A 118 6.05 -0.52 5.35
N GLU A 119 5.92 0.80 5.52
CA GLU A 119 6.57 1.59 6.56
C GLU A 119 6.19 1.13 7.98
N GLY A 120 4.97 0.62 8.18
CA GLY A 120 4.50 0.11 9.47
C GLY A 120 5.31 -1.10 9.98
N ASP A 121 5.87 -1.88 9.05
CA ASP A 121 6.82 -2.97 9.34
C ASP A 121 8.25 -2.60 8.93
N ARG A 122 8.48 -1.31 8.69
CA ARG A 122 9.79 -0.73 8.36
C ARG A 122 10.38 -1.29 7.07
N LEU A 123 9.55 -1.75 6.14
CA LEU A 123 9.96 -2.22 4.81
C LEU A 123 9.23 -1.38 3.77
N SER A 124 9.50 -0.07 3.80
CA SER A 124 8.85 0.95 2.97
C SER A 124 8.76 0.53 1.50
N GLY A 125 7.55 0.37 0.98
CA GLY A 125 7.23 -0.06 -0.38
C GLY A 125 7.00 -1.56 -0.57
N LEU A 126 7.18 -2.39 0.47
CA LEU A 126 6.89 -3.82 0.46
C LEU A 126 5.62 -4.10 1.25
N ILE A 127 4.63 -4.70 0.61
CA ILE A 127 3.44 -5.25 1.27
C ILE A 127 3.37 -6.74 0.99
N VAL A 128 3.02 -7.54 1.99
CA VAL A 128 2.82 -8.99 1.84
C VAL A 128 1.51 -9.36 2.50
N ASP A 129 0.53 -9.77 1.71
CA ASP A 129 -0.75 -10.30 2.18
C ASP A 129 -0.77 -11.81 2.09
N ILE A 130 -1.24 -12.48 3.13
CA ILE A 130 -1.39 -13.93 3.20
C ILE A 130 -2.86 -14.28 2.98
N PHE A 131 -3.12 -15.26 2.12
CA PHE A 131 -4.44 -15.82 1.86
C PHE A 131 -4.36 -17.36 1.90
N GLY A 132 -4.56 -17.95 3.07
CA GLY A 132 -4.36 -19.39 3.23
C GLY A 132 -2.88 -19.73 3.11
N ASP A 133 -2.50 -20.46 2.06
CA ASP A 133 -1.12 -20.83 1.75
C ASP A 133 -0.48 -20.03 0.61
N GLU A 134 -1.17 -19.00 0.13
CA GLU A 134 -0.67 -18.05 -0.86
C GLU A 134 -0.18 -16.77 -0.19
N ALA A 135 1.02 -16.31 -0.55
CA ALA A 135 1.51 -14.98 -0.20
C ALA A 135 1.48 -14.07 -1.44
N VAL A 136 0.68 -13.02 -1.39
CA VAL A 136 0.61 -11.98 -2.41
C VAL A 136 1.53 -10.82 -2.02
N VAL A 137 2.62 -10.66 -2.75
CA VAL A 137 3.57 -9.58 -2.55
C VAL A 137 3.21 -8.40 -3.44
N VAL A 138 2.98 -7.24 -2.85
CA VAL A 138 2.81 -5.98 -3.55
C VAL A 138 4.06 -5.13 -3.40
N SER A 139 4.61 -4.72 -4.55
CA SER A 139 5.85 -3.93 -4.63
C SER A 139 5.54 -2.54 -5.16
N SER A 140 5.84 -1.51 -4.39
CA SER A 140 5.62 -0.10 -4.75
C SER A 140 6.89 0.75 -4.65
N ALA A 141 8.05 0.11 -4.47
CA ALA A 141 9.35 0.79 -4.46
C ALA A 141 10.39 0.02 -5.29
N ALA A 142 11.28 0.73 -5.97
CA ALA A 142 12.22 0.10 -6.90
C ALA A 142 13.19 -0.89 -6.23
N TRP A 143 13.52 -0.68 -4.95
CA TRP A 143 14.36 -1.61 -4.22
C TRP A 143 13.65 -2.97 -4.00
N VAL A 144 12.33 -2.98 -3.84
CA VAL A 144 11.57 -4.22 -3.65
C VAL A 144 11.67 -5.10 -4.90
N GLU A 145 11.62 -4.50 -6.09
CA GLU A 145 11.89 -5.19 -7.34
C GLU A 145 13.35 -5.67 -7.44
N LYS A 146 14.33 -4.84 -7.03
CA LYS A 146 15.75 -5.21 -7.06
C LYS A 146 16.09 -6.40 -6.17
N TYR A 147 15.48 -6.48 -4.98
CA TYR A 147 15.74 -7.53 -3.99
C TYR A 147 14.63 -8.59 -3.97
N ASN A 148 13.92 -8.79 -5.08
CA ASN A 148 12.76 -9.67 -5.16
C ASN A 148 13.04 -11.11 -4.71
N GLN A 149 14.22 -11.65 -5.04
CA GLN A 149 14.57 -13.02 -4.75
C GLN A 149 14.80 -13.20 -3.25
N GLN A 150 15.52 -12.29 -2.62
CA GLN A 150 15.78 -12.33 -1.18
C GLN A 150 14.51 -12.14 -0.37
N ILE A 151 13.58 -11.31 -0.85
CA ILE A 151 12.25 -11.15 -0.26
C ILE A 151 11.47 -12.46 -0.37
N ARG A 152 11.44 -13.10 -1.55
CA ARG A 152 10.80 -14.41 -1.75
C ARG A 152 11.39 -15.47 -0.83
N ASP A 153 12.72 -15.53 -0.72
CA ASP A 153 13.42 -16.48 0.14
C ASP A 153 13.02 -16.28 1.61
N CYS A 154 12.91 -15.03 2.08
CA CYS A 154 12.45 -14.74 3.43
C CYS A 154 10.98 -15.12 3.65
N ILE A 155 10.10 -14.80 2.71
CA ILE A 155 8.66 -15.12 2.81
C ILE A 155 8.45 -16.64 2.80
N SER A 156 9.20 -17.39 1.98
CA SER A 156 9.11 -18.85 1.89
C SER A 156 9.45 -19.58 3.19
N LYS A 157 10.20 -18.93 4.10
CA LYS A 157 10.50 -19.46 5.44
C LYS A 157 9.33 -19.29 6.43
N THR A 158 8.29 -18.55 6.05
CA THR A 158 7.10 -18.36 6.90
C THR A 158 6.25 -19.61 6.84
N ASN A 159 5.94 -20.19 8.01
CA ASN A 159 5.07 -21.35 8.11
C ASN A 159 3.75 -21.07 7.40
N HIS A 160 3.26 -22.06 6.65
CA HIS A 160 2.00 -22.07 5.91
C HIS A 160 2.02 -21.46 4.50
N VAL A 161 3.10 -20.82 4.03
CA VAL A 161 3.17 -20.31 2.64
C VAL A 161 3.76 -21.36 1.69
N ASN A 162 2.98 -21.81 0.72
CA ASN A 162 3.41 -22.73 -0.34
C ASN A 162 3.64 -22.01 -1.69
N HIS A 163 2.95 -20.89 -1.88
CA HIS A 163 2.93 -20.17 -3.15
C HIS A 163 3.16 -18.66 -2.93
N ILE A 164 3.86 -18.02 -3.87
CA ILE A 164 4.17 -16.58 -3.80
C ILE A 164 3.86 -15.90 -5.12
N THR A 165 2.76 -15.16 -5.14
CA THR A 165 2.33 -14.31 -6.25
C THR A 165 2.88 -12.90 -6.08
N TRP A 166 3.47 -12.35 -7.15
CA TRP A 166 4.06 -11.00 -7.13
C TRP A 166 3.23 -10.04 -7.97
N ARG A 167 2.85 -8.91 -7.38
CA ARG A 167 1.85 -7.96 -7.88
C ARG A 167 2.41 -6.53 -7.77
N PRO A 168 3.23 -6.10 -8.74
CA PRO A 168 3.80 -4.76 -8.71
C PRO A 168 2.70 -3.70 -8.71
N SER A 169 2.90 -2.60 -7.97
CA SER A 169 2.03 -1.42 -7.89
C SER A 169 2.50 -0.38 -8.89
N ILE A 170 1.89 -0.42 -10.05
CA ILE A 170 2.52 -0.04 -11.30
C ILE A 170 2.62 1.47 -11.36
N ASP A 171 1.50 2.12 -11.07
CA ASP A 171 1.39 3.56 -11.20
C ASP A 171 2.30 4.26 -10.18
N ILE A 172 2.55 3.61 -9.04
CA ILE A 172 3.51 4.06 -8.04
C ILE A 172 4.94 3.77 -8.51
N LEU A 173 5.19 2.58 -9.08
CA LEU A 173 6.50 2.21 -9.59
C LEU A 173 6.96 3.14 -10.73
N LYS A 174 6.05 3.74 -11.50
CA LYS A 174 6.39 4.78 -12.50
C LYS A 174 7.06 5.99 -11.85
N GLU A 175 6.59 6.41 -10.69
CA GLU A 175 7.20 7.48 -9.90
C GLU A 175 8.57 7.07 -9.31
N GLU A 176 8.82 5.75 -9.20
CA GLU A 176 10.10 5.17 -8.80
C GLU A 176 11.02 4.83 -9.99
N GLY A 177 10.60 5.11 -11.24
CA GLY A 177 11.35 4.87 -12.47
C GLY A 177 11.12 3.52 -13.16
N LEU A 178 10.03 2.82 -12.84
CA LEU A 178 9.69 1.46 -13.30
C LEU A 178 8.28 1.43 -13.92
N ASP A 179 8.12 0.91 -15.14
CA ASP A 179 6.87 1.02 -15.91
C ASP A 179 6.29 -0.34 -16.36
N VAL A 180 5.20 -0.85 -15.75
CA VAL A 180 4.28 -1.95 -16.20
C VAL A 180 3.05 -2.07 -15.25
N CYS A 181 1.76 -2.40 -15.63
CA CYS A 181 0.31 -2.23 -15.08
C CYS A 181 -0.58 -3.26 -14.23
N CYS A 182 -1.64 -2.74 -13.50
CA CYS A 182 -3.01 -3.29 -13.10
C CYS A 182 -3.51 -3.58 -11.61
N TYR A 183 -4.84 -3.85 -11.41
CA TYR A 183 -5.53 -4.44 -10.20
C TYR A 183 -6.77 -5.36 -10.51
N THR A 184 -7.59 -5.91 -9.54
CA THR A 184 -8.52 -7.10 -9.67
C THR A 184 -9.75 -7.29 -8.70
N ALA A 185 -10.66 -6.32 -8.51
CA ALA A 185 -12.06 -6.53 -8.02
C ALA A 185 -12.39 -7.12 -6.61
N GLY A 186 -11.65 -6.78 -5.55
CA GLY A 186 -11.89 -7.31 -4.19
C GLY A 186 -13.26 -7.01 -3.51
N PHE A 187 -13.89 -5.85 -3.76
CA PHE A 187 -15.16 -5.48 -3.10
C PHE A 187 -16.38 -6.25 -3.63
N ALA A 188 -16.46 -6.45 -4.95
CA ALA A 188 -17.60 -7.09 -5.61
C ALA A 188 -17.83 -8.52 -5.12
N LEU A 189 -16.73 -9.26 -4.88
CA LEU A 189 -16.78 -10.64 -4.40
C LEU A 189 -17.36 -10.76 -2.98
N ASN A 190 -17.00 -9.82 -2.10
CA ASN A 190 -17.46 -9.80 -0.71
C ASN A 190 -18.95 -9.43 -0.61
N ALA A 191 -19.43 -8.49 -1.42
CA ALA A 191 -20.84 -8.11 -1.46
C ALA A 191 -21.73 -9.31 -1.86
N ALA A 192 -21.32 -10.06 -2.90
CA ALA A 192 -22.07 -11.23 -3.35
C ALA A 192 -22.08 -12.35 -2.31
N ARG A 193 -20.95 -12.62 -1.66
CA ARG A 193 -20.88 -13.58 -0.54
C ARG A 193 -21.73 -13.15 0.65
N GLY A 194 -21.90 -11.84 0.86
CA GLY A 194 -22.76 -11.25 1.88
C GLY A 194 -24.27 -11.36 1.59
N GLY A 195 -24.67 -11.97 0.47
CA GLY A 195 -26.07 -12.18 0.11
C GLY A 195 -26.68 -11.06 -0.74
N ALA A 196 -25.87 -10.20 -1.37
CA ALA A 196 -26.38 -9.23 -2.34
C ALA A 196 -27.15 -9.95 -3.46
N LEU A 197 -28.32 -9.43 -3.83
CA LEU A 197 -29.17 -10.01 -4.88
C LEU A 197 -28.58 -9.79 -6.28
N SER A 198 -27.81 -8.72 -6.46
CA SER A 198 -27.03 -8.45 -7.67
C SER A 198 -25.84 -7.54 -7.35
N VAL A 199 -24.73 -7.70 -8.08
CA VAL A 199 -23.51 -6.92 -7.95
C VAL A 199 -23.01 -6.55 -9.36
N THR A 200 -22.67 -5.28 -9.54
CA THR A 200 -22.05 -4.77 -10.78
C THR A 200 -20.67 -4.23 -10.45
N GLY A 201 -19.62 -4.87 -10.97
CA GLY A 201 -18.26 -4.38 -10.93
C GLY A 201 -17.90 -3.62 -12.22
N VAL A 202 -17.28 -2.45 -12.10
CA VAL A 202 -16.87 -1.61 -13.24
C VAL A 202 -15.39 -1.31 -13.12
N ASP A 203 -14.64 -1.57 -14.19
CA ASP A 203 -13.20 -1.23 -14.28
C ASP A 203 -12.84 -0.91 -15.74
N SER A 204 -11.91 0.00 -15.97
CA SER A 204 -11.46 0.33 -17.33
C SER A 204 -10.47 -0.72 -17.88
N SER A 205 -9.87 -1.52 -17.00
CA SER A 205 -8.84 -2.51 -17.30
C SER A 205 -9.45 -3.88 -17.65
N SER A 206 -9.22 -4.34 -18.89
CA SER A 206 -9.58 -5.70 -19.31
C SER A 206 -8.94 -6.80 -18.45
N PRO A 207 -7.61 -6.75 -18.17
CA PRO A 207 -6.97 -7.74 -17.29
C PRO A 207 -7.58 -7.79 -15.87
N ALA A 208 -8.00 -6.64 -15.34
CA ALA A 208 -8.63 -6.58 -14.03
C ALA A 208 -9.94 -7.38 -13.99
N LEU A 209 -10.75 -7.22 -15.04
CA LEU A 209 -12.05 -7.88 -15.17
C LEU A 209 -11.92 -9.37 -15.49
N GLU A 210 -10.85 -9.79 -16.17
CA GLU A 210 -10.55 -11.20 -16.40
C GLU A 210 -10.27 -11.91 -15.08
N ILE A 211 -9.35 -11.38 -14.27
CA ILE A 211 -9.05 -11.93 -12.95
C ILE A 211 -10.26 -11.82 -12.01
N ALA A 212 -11.06 -10.75 -12.12
CA ALA A 212 -12.31 -10.61 -11.38
C ALA A 212 -13.29 -11.77 -11.68
N ARG A 213 -13.42 -12.17 -12.95
CA ARG A 213 -14.26 -13.30 -13.36
C ARG A 213 -13.71 -14.63 -12.85
N GLU A 214 -12.40 -14.83 -12.90
CA GLU A 214 -11.76 -16.01 -12.32
C GLU A 214 -12.04 -16.11 -10.82
N ASN A 215 -11.98 -14.99 -10.10
CA ASN A 215 -12.27 -14.97 -8.66
C ASN A 215 -13.73 -15.32 -8.33
N VAL A 216 -14.69 -15.05 -9.20
CA VAL A 216 -16.09 -15.51 -9.03
C VAL A 216 -16.15 -17.03 -9.04
N VAL A 217 -15.47 -17.67 -9.99
CA VAL A 217 -15.39 -19.13 -10.11
C VAL A 217 -14.69 -19.73 -8.89
N LEU A 218 -13.53 -19.18 -8.51
CA LEU A 218 -12.74 -19.67 -7.38
C LEU A 218 -13.49 -19.60 -6.04
N ASN A 219 -14.40 -18.64 -5.87
CA ASN A 219 -15.20 -18.49 -4.65
C ASN A 219 -16.54 -19.24 -4.70
N ASN A 220 -16.80 -20.04 -5.74
CA ASN A 220 -18.09 -20.71 -5.98
C ASN A 220 -19.29 -19.74 -5.92
N LEU A 221 -19.09 -18.50 -6.37
CA LEU A 221 -20.14 -17.50 -6.40
C LEU A 221 -20.99 -17.68 -7.66
N ASP A 222 -22.30 -17.46 -7.54
CA ASP A 222 -23.20 -17.58 -8.68
C ASP A 222 -22.88 -16.47 -9.70
N PRO A 223 -22.42 -16.82 -10.92
CA PRO A 223 -22.09 -15.83 -11.94
C PRO A 223 -23.32 -15.04 -12.43
N ARG A 224 -24.54 -15.44 -12.06
CA ARG A 224 -25.77 -14.68 -12.32
C ARG A 224 -25.96 -13.51 -11.36
N VAL A 225 -25.32 -13.56 -10.19
CA VAL A 225 -25.41 -12.52 -9.16
C VAL A 225 -24.39 -11.42 -9.41
N ILE A 226 -23.27 -11.69 -10.09
CA ILE A 226 -22.16 -10.74 -10.27
C ILE A 226 -21.89 -10.51 -11.76
N SER A 227 -21.92 -9.25 -12.19
CA SER A 227 -21.57 -8.84 -13.54
C SER A 227 -20.39 -7.87 -13.56
N PHE A 228 -19.59 -7.90 -14.61
CA PHE A 228 -18.41 -7.06 -14.78
C PHE A 228 -18.47 -6.29 -16.10
N GLN A 229 -18.40 -4.96 -16.03
CA GLN A 229 -18.46 -4.06 -17.17
C GLN A 229 -17.12 -3.35 -17.37
N LYS A 230 -16.64 -3.34 -18.62
CA LYS A 230 -15.43 -2.61 -18.98
C LYS A 230 -15.78 -1.18 -19.36
N GLU A 231 -15.63 -0.26 -18.43
CA GLU A 231 -15.94 1.15 -18.67
C GLU A 231 -15.17 2.07 -17.70
N ASP A 232 -15.03 3.35 -18.07
CA ASP A 232 -14.63 4.40 -17.13
C ASP A 232 -15.75 4.64 -16.11
N ALA A 233 -15.41 4.64 -14.82
CA ALA A 233 -16.41 4.76 -13.76
C ALA A 233 -17.22 6.06 -13.82
N THR A 234 -16.62 7.18 -14.26
CA THR A 234 -17.31 8.47 -14.38
C THR A 234 -18.31 8.44 -15.53
N HIS A 235 -17.94 7.82 -16.65
CA HIS A 235 -18.83 7.62 -17.78
C HIS A 235 -20.01 6.71 -17.41
N PHE A 236 -19.72 5.55 -16.81
CA PHE A 236 -20.73 4.60 -16.35
C PHE A 236 -21.77 5.27 -15.44
N MET A 237 -21.32 6.01 -14.42
CA MET A 237 -22.21 6.71 -13.49
C MET A 237 -23.13 7.73 -14.18
N LYS A 238 -22.62 8.50 -15.15
CA LYS A 238 -23.44 9.47 -15.89
C LYS A 238 -24.53 8.78 -16.71
N THR A 239 -24.18 7.68 -17.36
CA THR A 239 -25.13 6.87 -18.15
C THR A 239 -26.18 6.24 -17.24
N ALA A 240 -25.78 5.65 -16.12
CA ALA A 240 -26.68 5.08 -15.12
C ALA A 240 -27.70 6.10 -14.59
N ILE A 241 -27.24 7.32 -14.27
CA ILE A 241 -28.12 8.43 -13.86
C ILE A 241 -29.11 8.80 -14.96
N ALA A 242 -28.65 8.89 -16.21
CA ALA A 242 -29.50 9.23 -17.35
C ALA A 242 -30.57 8.16 -17.63
N ASN A 243 -30.25 6.88 -17.37
CA ASN A 243 -31.16 5.76 -17.52
C ASN A 243 -32.12 5.58 -16.34
N GLY A 244 -31.85 6.24 -15.21
CA GLY A 244 -32.62 6.07 -13.98
C GLY A 244 -32.27 4.78 -13.23
N ASP A 245 -31.08 4.22 -13.44
CA ASP A 245 -30.60 3.04 -12.72
C ASP A 245 -30.35 3.36 -11.23
N SER A 246 -30.59 2.40 -10.34
CA SER A 246 -30.43 2.55 -8.89
C SER A 246 -29.84 1.30 -8.23
N TRP A 247 -29.13 1.49 -7.13
CA TRP A 247 -28.51 0.43 -6.32
C TRP A 247 -28.67 0.72 -4.83
N ASP A 248 -29.00 -0.30 -4.04
CA ASP A 248 -29.14 -0.19 -2.58
C ASP A 248 -27.83 0.24 -1.89
N ILE A 249 -26.68 -0.13 -2.48
CA ILE A 249 -25.33 0.22 -2.01
C ILE A 249 -24.45 0.51 -3.22
N VAL A 250 -23.79 1.67 -3.22
CA VAL A 250 -22.71 2.00 -4.17
C VAL A 250 -21.38 2.02 -3.42
N ILE A 251 -20.39 1.31 -3.94
CA ILE A 251 -19.00 1.31 -3.45
C ILE A 251 -18.14 2.09 -4.44
N LEU A 252 -17.49 3.14 -3.96
CA LEU A 252 -16.50 3.90 -4.72
C LEU A 252 -15.13 3.70 -4.06
N ASP A 253 -14.20 3.03 -4.75
CA ASP A 253 -12.78 2.91 -4.39
C ASP A 253 -11.92 3.38 -5.57
N PRO A 254 -11.88 4.70 -5.86
CA PRO A 254 -11.07 5.20 -6.96
C PRO A 254 -9.57 5.03 -6.67
N PRO A 255 -8.71 4.95 -7.72
CA PRO A 255 -7.27 5.17 -7.54
C PRO A 255 -7.05 6.55 -6.89
N LYS A 256 -5.88 6.80 -6.28
CA LYS A 256 -5.59 8.06 -5.56
C LYS A 256 -6.04 9.31 -6.34
N LEU A 257 -7.22 9.82 -6.04
CA LEU A 257 -7.78 11.05 -6.60
C LEU A 257 -7.71 12.10 -5.50
N ALA A 258 -6.52 12.69 -5.38
CA ALA A 258 -6.15 13.81 -4.49
C ALA A 258 -6.22 13.53 -2.97
N PRO A 259 -5.21 13.97 -2.21
CA PRO A 259 -5.05 13.61 -0.80
C PRO A 259 -6.04 14.37 0.11
N SER A 260 -6.35 13.75 1.25
CA SER A 260 -6.84 14.34 2.51
C SER A 260 -8.36 14.42 2.77
N ARG A 261 -8.70 14.71 4.04
CA ARG A 261 -10.02 15.15 4.58
C ARG A 261 -10.86 16.05 3.65
N LYS A 262 -10.25 16.74 2.69
CA LYS A 262 -10.95 17.45 1.61
C LYS A 262 -11.81 16.55 0.73
N ALA A 263 -11.46 15.29 0.51
CA ALA A 263 -12.26 14.35 -0.29
C ALA A 263 -13.66 14.12 0.33
N LEU A 264 -13.73 13.93 1.65
CA LEU A 264 -15.01 13.85 2.37
C LEU A 264 -15.79 15.18 2.30
N GLN A 265 -15.12 16.32 2.46
CA GLN A 265 -15.76 17.64 2.30
C GLN A 265 -16.27 17.86 0.88
N ASN A 266 -15.54 17.40 -0.13
CA ASN A 266 -15.93 17.48 -1.54
C ASN A 266 -17.09 16.54 -1.84
N ALA A 267 -17.11 15.32 -1.28
CA ALA A 267 -18.23 14.38 -1.39
C ALA A 267 -19.49 14.94 -0.69
N LEU A 268 -19.33 15.53 0.50
CA LEU A 268 -20.39 16.26 1.21
C LEU A 268 -20.91 17.46 0.40
N GLY A 269 -20.00 18.23 -0.20
CA GLY A 269 -20.33 19.35 -1.08
C GLY A 269 -21.08 18.91 -2.34
N ALA A 270 -20.61 17.85 -3.01
CA ALA A 270 -21.23 17.29 -4.21
C ALA A 270 -22.63 16.73 -3.92
N ALA A 271 -22.81 16.02 -2.80
CA ALA A 271 -24.12 15.53 -2.38
C ALA A 271 -25.09 16.67 -2.07
N SER A 272 -24.61 17.73 -1.38
CA SER A 272 -25.39 18.94 -1.13
C SER A 272 -25.80 19.65 -2.43
N MET A 273 -24.88 19.78 -3.39
CA MET A 273 -25.15 20.32 -4.72
C MET A 273 -26.16 19.48 -5.52
N ALA A 274 -26.17 18.16 -5.31
CA ALA A 274 -27.15 17.24 -5.89
C ALA A 274 -28.50 17.24 -5.14
N GLY A 275 -28.69 18.11 -4.15
CA GLY A 275 -29.91 18.20 -3.34
C GLY A 275 -30.13 17.01 -2.41
N ARG A 276 -29.09 16.20 -2.14
CA ARG A 276 -29.14 15.01 -1.29
C ARG A 276 -28.68 15.32 0.13
N LYS A 277 -29.30 14.68 1.13
CA LYS A 277 -28.98 14.86 2.56
C LYS A 277 -28.30 13.61 3.10
N ILE A 278 -26.98 13.56 2.97
CA ILE A 278 -26.16 12.45 3.47
C ILE A 278 -25.77 12.62 4.95
N LYS A 279 -25.78 11.51 5.68
CA LYS A 279 -25.29 11.35 7.05
C LYS A 279 -24.13 10.38 7.07
N VAL A 280 -23.06 10.71 7.80
CA VAL A 280 -21.98 9.73 8.07
C VAL A 280 -22.48 8.75 9.13
N VAL A 281 -22.54 7.47 8.76
CA VAL A 281 -22.97 6.36 9.64
C VAL A 281 -21.79 5.73 10.35
N CYS A 282 -20.66 5.56 9.66
CA CYS A 282 -19.44 4.97 10.21
C CYS A 282 -18.20 5.55 9.53
N GLN A 283 -17.12 5.70 10.29
CA GLN A 283 -15.78 5.96 9.77
C GLN A 283 -14.84 4.88 10.30
N ALA A 284 -14.06 4.28 9.41
CA ALA A 284 -13.08 3.27 9.75
C ALA A 284 -11.78 3.50 8.97
N GLY A 285 -10.65 3.13 9.57
CA GLY A 285 -9.34 3.13 8.92
C GLY A 285 -9.03 1.80 8.24
N ALA A 286 -7.75 1.56 7.97
CA ALA A 286 -7.26 0.23 7.63
C ALA A 286 -7.48 -0.76 8.79
N GLY A 287 -7.62 -2.06 8.48
CA GLY A 287 -7.74 -3.10 9.51
C GLY A 287 -6.49 -3.22 10.38
N CYS A 288 -6.60 -3.91 11.53
CA CYS A 288 -5.50 -3.97 12.51
C CYS A 288 -4.20 -4.65 12.00
N ALA A 289 -4.27 -5.38 10.89
CA ALA A 289 -3.09 -5.96 10.23
C ALA A 289 -2.27 -4.94 9.42
N HIS A 290 -2.75 -3.69 9.29
CA HIS A 290 -2.06 -2.57 8.65
C HIS A 290 -1.56 -1.57 9.71
N PRO A 291 -0.48 -1.89 10.46
CA PRO A 291 0.09 -0.97 11.44
C PRO A 291 0.57 0.32 10.78
N ILE A 292 0.45 1.43 11.51
CA ILE A 292 0.92 2.76 11.10
C ILE A 292 2.17 3.07 11.93
N ASP A 293 3.25 3.46 11.25
CA ASP A 293 4.45 3.97 11.95
C ASP A 293 4.10 5.31 12.62
N PRO A 294 4.24 5.45 13.95
CA PRO A 294 3.93 6.70 14.64
C PRO A 294 4.72 7.92 14.15
N SER A 295 5.89 7.69 13.54
CA SER A 295 6.75 8.73 12.95
C SER A 295 6.41 9.08 11.50
N TYR A 296 5.49 8.33 10.88
CA TYR A 296 4.98 8.55 9.52
C TYR A 296 3.44 8.48 9.49
N PRO A 297 2.75 9.50 10.02
CA PRO A 297 1.28 9.52 10.10
C PRO A 297 0.60 9.52 8.73
N GLU A 298 1.31 9.91 7.66
CA GLU A 298 0.85 9.76 6.27
C GLU A 298 0.62 8.30 5.86
N GLY A 299 1.15 7.34 6.64
CA GLY A 299 0.82 5.92 6.55
C GLY A 299 -0.64 5.59 6.91
N GLU A 300 -1.40 6.52 7.51
CA GLU A 300 -2.86 6.42 7.63
C GLU A 300 -3.52 6.74 6.27
N TYR A 301 -3.41 5.81 5.34
CA TYR A 301 -3.83 6.05 3.96
C TYR A 301 -5.29 5.67 3.70
N LEU A 302 -5.90 4.73 4.42
CA LEU A 302 -7.26 4.29 4.11
C LEU A 302 -8.28 4.99 4.99
N LEU A 303 -9.22 5.71 4.36
CA LEU A 303 -10.42 6.21 5.02
C LEU A 303 -11.65 5.54 4.39
N ASN A 304 -12.37 4.76 5.19
CA ASN A 304 -13.65 4.18 4.85
C ASN A 304 -14.75 4.98 5.53
N VAL A 305 -15.71 5.47 4.76
CA VAL A 305 -16.86 6.24 5.25
C VAL A 305 -18.14 5.60 4.74
N LEU A 306 -18.96 5.08 5.65
CA LEU A 306 -20.34 4.70 5.32
C LEU A 306 -21.21 5.95 5.44
N LEU A 307 -21.89 6.30 4.36
CA LEU A 307 -22.82 7.41 4.24
C LEU A 307 -24.26 6.87 4.11
N ASN A 308 -25.25 7.65 4.52
CA ASN A 308 -26.67 7.34 4.35
C ASN A 308 -27.39 8.61 3.87
N ASP A 309 -27.89 8.61 2.64
CA ASP A 309 -28.86 9.61 2.19
C ASP A 309 -30.23 9.07 2.62
N ASN A 310 -31.12 9.83 3.27
CA ASN A 310 -32.34 9.29 3.93
C ASN A 310 -33.36 8.56 3.01
N SER A 311 -32.97 8.21 1.78
CA SER A 311 -33.58 7.17 0.93
C SER A 311 -32.81 5.82 0.93
N GLU A 312 -31.45 5.76 0.90
CA GLU A 312 -30.62 4.53 0.79
C GLU A 312 -29.13 4.72 1.28
N PRO A 313 -28.42 3.66 1.73
CA PRO A 313 -27.02 3.74 2.19
C PRO A 313 -25.96 3.71 1.06
N TYR A 314 -24.84 4.41 1.23
CA TYR A 314 -23.71 4.47 0.29
C TYR A 314 -22.39 4.21 1.03
N PHE A 315 -21.46 3.43 0.46
CA PHE A 315 -20.15 3.19 1.07
C PHE A 315 -19.03 3.83 0.24
N PHE A 316 -18.30 4.75 0.84
CA PHE A 316 -17.20 5.46 0.19
C PHE A 316 -15.86 4.99 0.80
N SER A 317 -14.96 4.50 -0.03
CA SER A 317 -13.60 4.17 0.37
C SER A 317 -12.63 5.06 -0.41
N SER A 318 -11.71 5.72 0.28
CA SER A 318 -10.69 6.54 -0.38
C SER A 318 -9.33 6.28 0.21
N ARG A 319 -8.33 6.17 -0.67
CA ARG A 319 -6.91 6.18 -0.29
C ARG A 319 -6.39 7.62 -0.31
N ASN A 320 -5.80 8.08 0.79
CA ASN A 320 -5.05 9.35 0.87
C ASN A 320 -3.82 9.34 -0.04
#